data_AF-A0AAU3SFF9-F1
#
_entry.id   AF-A0AAU3SFF9-F1
#
_cell.length_a   1.000
_cell.length_b   1.000
_cell.length_c   1.000
_cell.angle_alpha   90.00
_cell.angle_beta   90.00
_cell.angle_gamma   90.00
#
_symmetry.space_group_name_H-M   'P 1'
#
loop_
_entity.id
_entity.type
_entity.pdbx_description
1 polymer ?
#
loop_
_entity_poly.entity_id
_entity_poly.type
_entity_poly.pdbx_seq_one_letter_code
_entity_poly.pdbx_strand_id
1 'polypeptide(L)'
;MSRSDAATPPEHWRYGRHLEALAVAPCGSAEAEAVAAVLRDPDPVMAESAVVTHLDRRAARLLSDEGFPAWARAMAAALAGRAFPERRLREWVLLKAITRGESWSAAELTAASDWCQRTVAQSLTSYEALRLLASSGRTGRVRTAAAVRLRRRTAV
;
A
#
# COMPACT_ATOMS: atom_id res chain seq x y z
N MET A 1 32.25 20.08 30.06
CA MET A 1 32.40 19.18 28.89
C MET A 1 31.01 18.88 28.35
N SER A 2 30.48 19.76 27.49
CA SER A 2 29.18 19.51 26.85
C SER A 2 29.36 18.45 25.78
N ARG A 3 28.63 17.34 25.90
CA ARG A 3 28.51 16.33 24.86
C ARG A 3 27.93 17.01 23.62
N SER A 4 28.69 17.01 22.53
CA SER A 4 28.22 17.43 21.22
C SER A 4 26.94 16.67 20.90
N ASP A 5 25.86 17.43 20.78
CA ASP A 5 24.61 17.02 20.19
C ASP A 5 24.95 16.50 18.78
N ALA A 6 24.91 15.18 18.59
CA ALA A 6 25.16 14.59 17.28
C ALA A 6 24.04 15.10 16.38
N ALA A 7 24.38 16.02 15.47
CA ALA A 7 23.46 16.73 14.60
C ALA A 7 22.53 15.75 13.88
N THR A 8 21.35 15.53 14.44
CA THR A 8 20.35 14.65 13.84
C THR A 8 19.91 15.33 12.55
N PRO A 9 20.06 14.68 11.37
CA PRO A 9 19.67 15.28 10.11
C PRO A 9 18.19 15.68 10.14
N PRO A 10 17.79 16.77 9.46
CA PRO A 10 16.40 17.16 9.38
C PRO A 10 15.52 16.00 8.90
N GLU A 11 14.33 15.84 9.48
CA GLU A 11 13.43 14.71 9.23
C GLU A 11 13.19 14.44 7.72
N HIS A 12 12.97 15.50 6.94
CA HIS A 12 12.74 15.41 5.50
C HIS A 12 13.94 14.86 4.71
N TRP A 13 15.18 15.06 5.20
CA TRP A 13 16.39 14.51 4.59
C TRP A 13 16.49 13.01 4.86
N ARG A 14 16.13 12.58 6.07
CA ARG A 14 16.10 11.16 6.43
C ARG A 14 15.04 10.42 5.62
N TYR A 15 13.85 11.00 5.49
CA TYR A 15 12.79 10.46 4.65
C TYR A 15 13.23 10.27 3.19
N GLY A 16 13.81 11.32 2.58
CA GLY A 16 14.31 11.26 1.20
C GLY A 16 15.39 10.18 1.03
N ARG A 17 16.35 10.13 1.95
CA ARG A 17 17.43 9.12 1.96
C ARG A 17 16.90 7.69 2.07
N HIS A 18 15.89 7.45 2.90
CA HIS A 18 15.27 6.13 3.01
C HIS A 18 14.57 5.73 1.71
N LEU A 19 13.88 6.65 1.05
CA LEU A 19 13.28 6.37 -0.25
C LEU A 19 14.31 6.06 -1.33
N GLU A 20 15.44 6.78 -1.35
CA GLU A 20 16.54 6.51 -2.28
C GLU A 20 17.16 5.14 -2.02
N ALA A 21 17.45 4.80 -0.76
CA ALA A 21 18.00 3.51 -0.38
C ALA A 21 17.07 2.35 -0.76
N LEU A 22 15.76 2.50 -0.55
CA LEU A 22 14.77 1.49 -0.93
C LEU A 22 14.61 1.38 -2.45
N ALA A 23 14.72 2.49 -3.19
CA ALA A 23 14.58 2.49 -4.64
C ALA A 23 15.71 1.76 -5.37
N VAL A 24 16.92 1.75 -4.80
CA VAL A 24 18.10 1.05 -5.36
C VAL A 24 18.30 -0.36 -4.79
N ALA A 25 17.49 -0.76 -3.82
CA ALA A 25 17.60 -2.07 -3.20
C ALA A 25 17.37 -3.19 -4.23
N PRO A 26 18.24 -4.22 -4.30
CA PRO A 26 18.02 -5.36 -5.17
C PRO A 26 16.70 -6.07 -4.84
N CYS A 27 16.02 -6.60 -5.86
CA CYS A 27 14.73 -7.27 -5.69
C CYS A 27 14.84 -8.53 -4.80
N GLY A 28 13.72 -8.95 -4.23
CA GLY A 28 13.63 -10.21 -3.47
C GLY A 28 14.01 -10.03 -2.00
N SER A 29 14.84 -10.91 -1.45
CA SER A 29 15.20 -10.89 -0.02
C SER A 29 15.96 -9.62 0.38
N ALA A 30 16.85 -9.13 -0.47
CA ALA A 30 17.60 -7.90 -0.22
C ALA A 30 16.69 -6.67 -0.08
N GLU A 31 15.59 -6.61 -0.84
CA GLU A 31 14.58 -5.57 -0.71
C GLU A 31 13.90 -5.62 0.67
N ALA A 32 13.57 -6.82 1.15
CA ALA A 32 12.95 -7.03 2.45
C ALA A 32 13.89 -6.66 3.61
N GLU A 33 15.18 -6.98 3.47
CA GLU A 33 16.22 -6.59 4.42
C GLU A 33 16.40 -5.07 4.47
N ALA A 34 16.37 -4.40 3.32
CA ALA A 34 16.42 -2.93 3.25
C ALA A 34 15.22 -2.29 3.93
N VAL A 35 14.00 -2.81 3.70
CA VAL A 35 12.78 -2.37 4.40
C VAL A 35 12.93 -2.57 5.92
N ALA A 36 13.38 -3.74 6.36
CA ALA A 36 13.60 -4.01 7.77
C ALA A 36 14.66 -3.07 8.38
N ALA A 37 15.68 -2.66 7.61
CA ALA A 37 16.66 -1.70 8.06
C ALA A 37 16.08 -0.28 8.24
N VAL A 38 15.23 0.18 7.32
CA VAL A 38 14.53 1.47 7.46
C VAL A 38 13.62 1.47 8.68
N LEU A 39 12.91 0.37 8.96
CA LEU A 39 12.02 0.23 10.12
C LEU A 39 12.73 0.20 11.48
N ARG A 40 14.07 0.21 11.52
CA ARG A 40 14.87 0.40 12.74
C ARG A 40 15.22 1.86 13.01
N ASP A 41 14.83 2.79 12.14
CA ASP A 41 15.02 4.22 12.38
C ASP A 41 14.32 4.64 13.69
N PRO A 42 14.95 5.53 14.50
CA PRO A 42 14.38 5.98 15.77
C PRO A 42 13.04 6.72 15.64
N ASP A 43 12.69 7.22 14.45
CA ASP A 43 11.40 7.82 14.17
C ASP A 43 10.48 6.82 13.43
N PRO A 44 9.59 6.14 14.16
CA PRO A 44 8.75 5.10 13.59
C PRO A 44 7.74 5.67 12.59
N VAL A 45 7.26 6.90 12.77
CA VAL A 45 6.25 7.49 11.89
C VAL A 45 6.84 7.80 10.52
N MET A 46 8.02 8.41 10.50
CA MET A 46 8.74 8.71 9.27
C MET A 46 9.17 7.42 8.56
N ALA A 47 9.71 6.43 9.30
CA ALA A 47 10.13 5.15 8.75
C ALA A 47 8.97 4.38 8.11
N GLU A 48 7.85 4.24 8.81
CA GLU A 48 6.65 3.57 8.30
C GLU A 48 6.09 4.29 7.06
N SER A 49 6.12 5.62 7.05
CA SER A 49 5.69 6.43 5.90
C SER A 49 6.57 6.23 4.67
N ALA A 50 7.90 6.18 4.85
CA ALA A 50 8.85 5.90 3.78
C ALA A 50 8.64 4.49 3.21
N VAL A 51 8.48 3.50 4.09
CA VAL A 51 8.21 2.11 3.69
C VAL A 51 6.88 1.99 2.95
N VAL A 52 5.80 2.60 3.44
CA VAL A 52 4.50 2.58 2.75
C VAL A 52 4.60 3.24 1.37
N THR A 53 5.32 4.35 1.25
CA THR A 53 5.56 5.00 -0.04
C THR A 53 6.32 4.09 -1.01
N HIS A 54 7.32 3.35 -0.52
CA HIS A 54 8.01 2.33 -1.31
C HIS A 54 7.09 1.17 -1.72
N LEU A 55 6.33 0.61 -0.78
CA LEU A 55 5.35 -0.46 -1.04
C LEU A 55 4.34 -0.03 -2.11
N ASP A 56 3.78 1.18 -2.01
CA ASP A 56 2.82 1.70 -2.97
C ASP A 56 3.41 1.77 -4.38
N ARG A 57 4.65 2.25 -4.51
CA ARG A 57 5.36 2.34 -5.80
C ARG A 57 5.67 0.96 -6.37
N ARG A 58 6.12 0.03 -5.53
CA ARG A 58 6.54 -1.30 -5.95
C ARG A 58 5.34 -2.18 -6.30
N ALA A 59 4.33 -2.23 -5.46
CA ALA A 59 3.11 -3.00 -5.66
C ALA A 59 2.37 -2.56 -6.93
N ALA A 60 2.28 -1.26 -7.21
CA ALA A 60 1.68 -0.74 -8.44
C ALA A 60 2.36 -1.29 -9.71
N ARG A 61 3.69 -1.46 -9.69
CA ARG A 61 4.44 -2.04 -10.82
C ARG A 61 4.27 -3.56 -10.93
N LEU A 62 4.12 -4.24 -9.80
CA LEU A 62 4.02 -5.70 -9.72
C LEU A 62 2.57 -6.22 -9.80
N LEU A 63 1.57 -5.34 -9.90
CA LEU A 63 0.16 -5.75 -9.82
C LEU A 63 -0.21 -6.79 -10.89
N SER A 64 0.36 -6.64 -12.09
CA SER A 64 0.21 -7.57 -13.23
C SER A 64 1.36 -8.60 -13.33
N ASP A 65 2.26 -8.65 -12.36
CA ASP A 65 3.40 -9.56 -12.35
C ASP A 65 3.10 -10.82 -11.53
N GLU A 66 3.52 -11.99 -11.99
CA GLU A 66 3.35 -13.28 -11.28
C GLU A 66 4.26 -13.40 -10.04
N GLY A 67 5.31 -12.58 -9.93
CA GLY A 67 6.21 -12.50 -8.79
C GLY A 67 5.64 -11.75 -7.58
N PHE A 68 4.50 -11.08 -7.71
CA PHE A 68 3.89 -10.33 -6.61
C PHE A 68 3.63 -11.18 -5.35
N PRO A 69 3.07 -12.41 -5.41
CA PRO A 69 2.80 -13.18 -4.20
C PRO A 69 4.08 -13.56 -3.44
N ALA A 70 5.19 -13.81 -4.15
CA ALA A 70 6.49 -14.05 -3.52
C ALA A 70 7.02 -12.79 -2.84
N TRP A 71 6.94 -11.65 -3.53
CA TRP A 71 7.32 -10.34 -2.98
C TRP A 71 6.47 -9.96 -1.75
N ALA A 72 5.15 -10.13 -1.82
CA ALA A 72 4.24 -9.81 -0.72
C ALA A 72 4.52 -10.65 0.52
N ARG A 73 4.86 -11.95 0.37
CA ARG A 73 5.27 -12.79 1.51
C ARG A 73 6.57 -12.31 2.15
N ALA A 74 7.57 -11.95 1.34
CA ALA A 74 8.83 -11.41 1.86
C ALA A 74 8.61 -10.08 2.61
N MET A 75 7.79 -9.19 2.06
CA MET A 75 7.41 -7.94 2.74
C MET A 75 6.65 -8.21 4.03
N ALA A 76 5.69 -9.14 4.06
CA ALA A 76 4.92 -9.45 5.25
C ALA A 76 5.82 -9.84 6.44
N ALA A 77 6.88 -10.61 6.18
CA ALA A 77 7.87 -10.95 7.20
C ALA A 77 8.65 -9.72 7.69
N ALA A 78 9.07 -8.83 6.78
CA ALA A 78 9.80 -7.62 7.13
C ALA A 78 8.96 -6.57 7.89
N LEU A 79 7.65 -6.54 7.64
CA LEU A 79 6.71 -5.57 8.22
C LEU A 79 6.10 -6.03 9.55
N ALA A 80 6.41 -7.25 10.03
CA ALA A 80 5.77 -7.85 11.19
C ALA A 80 5.83 -6.93 12.42
N GLY A 81 4.66 -6.70 13.03
CA GLY A 81 4.48 -5.82 14.19
C GLY A 81 4.27 -4.34 13.82
N ARG A 82 4.23 -3.97 12.54
CA ARG A 82 4.02 -2.59 12.07
C ARG A 82 2.63 -2.44 11.44
N ALA A 83 1.65 -2.10 12.27
CA ALA A 83 0.24 -2.15 11.91
C ALA A 83 -0.12 -1.34 10.64
N PHE A 84 0.50 -0.19 10.42
CA PHE A 84 0.21 0.65 9.25
C PHE A 84 0.79 0.06 7.95
N PRO A 85 2.09 -0.24 7.83
CA PRO A 85 2.66 -0.93 6.67
C PRO A 85 2.01 -2.29 6.40
N GLU A 86 1.74 -3.10 7.43
CA GLU A 86 1.08 -4.40 7.27
C GLU A 86 -0.32 -4.26 6.66
N ARG A 87 -1.12 -3.31 7.17
CA ARG A 87 -2.45 -3.05 6.61
C ARG A 87 -2.34 -2.63 5.15
N ARG A 88 -1.40 -1.75 4.81
CA ARG A 88 -1.20 -1.32 3.42
C ARG A 88 -0.81 -2.48 2.51
N LEU A 89 0.06 -3.38 2.97
CA LEU A 89 0.41 -4.57 2.20
C LEU A 89 -0.80 -5.49 1.97
N ARG A 90 -1.63 -5.73 3.00
CA ARG A 90 -2.88 -6.50 2.85
C ARG A 90 -3.84 -5.87 1.85
N GLU A 91 -3.96 -4.54 1.86
CA GLU A 91 -4.77 -3.82 0.89
C GLU A 91 -4.25 -4.00 -0.55
N TRP A 92 -2.93 -4.01 -0.76
CA TRP A 92 -2.35 -4.30 -2.08
C TRP A 92 -2.62 -5.74 -2.54
N VAL A 93 -2.57 -6.72 -1.64
CA VAL A 93 -2.96 -8.11 -1.93
C VAL A 93 -4.43 -8.18 -2.37
N LEU A 94 -5.32 -7.50 -1.64
CA LEU A 94 -6.74 -7.40 -2.00
C LEU A 94 -6.94 -6.74 -3.37
N LEU A 95 -6.24 -5.63 -3.64
CA LEU A 95 -6.28 -4.95 -4.94
C LEU A 95 -5.85 -5.89 -6.07
N LYS A 96 -4.82 -6.71 -5.87
CA LYS A 96 -4.37 -7.69 -6.86
C LYS A 96 -5.45 -8.74 -7.13
N ALA A 97 -6.04 -9.34 -6.09
CA ALA A 97 -7.09 -10.34 -6.24
C ALA A 97 -8.29 -9.79 -7.04
N ILE A 98 -8.75 -8.57 -6.69
CA ILE A 98 -9.83 -7.88 -7.43
C ILE A 98 -9.42 -7.62 -8.89
N THR A 99 -8.17 -7.21 -9.13
CA THR A 99 -7.66 -6.91 -10.48
C THR A 99 -7.59 -8.14 -11.36
N ARG A 100 -7.23 -9.29 -10.78
CA ARG A 100 -7.13 -10.58 -11.48
C ARG A 100 -8.45 -11.32 -11.60
N GLY A 101 -9.51 -10.83 -10.96
CA GLY A 101 -10.79 -11.54 -10.88
C GLY A 101 -10.71 -12.81 -10.05
N GLU A 102 -9.72 -12.91 -9.17
CA GLU A 102 -9.59 -13.98 -8.18
C GLU A 102 -10.63 -13.81 -7.08
N SER A 103 -10.76 -14.80 -6.19
CA SER A 103 -11.65 -14.67 -5.03
C SER A 103 -11.12 -13.63 -4.04
N TRP A 104 -12.00 -12.72 -3.61
CA TRP A 104 -11.72 -11.69 -2.60
C TRP A 104 -12.90 -11.55 -1.65
N SER A 105 -12.65 -11.06 -0.43
CA SER A 105 -13.70 -10.91 0.58
C SER A 105 -14.39 -9.54 0.52
N ALA A 106 -15.70 -9.55 0.42
CA ALA A 106 -16.53 -8.34 0.54
C ALA A 106 -16.35 -7.63 1.90
N ALA A 107 -16.19 -8.41 2.97
CA ALA A 107 -15.94 -7.88 4.31
C ALA A 107 -14.58 -7.19 4.39
N GLU A 108 -13.53 -7.77 3.78
CA GLU A 108 -12.21 -7.16 3.73
C GLU A 108 -12.24 -5.84 2.94
N LEU A 109 -12.94 -5.80 1.80
CA LEU A 109 -13.04 -4.57 1.01
C LEU A 109 -13.81 -3.45 1.72
N THR A 110 -14.90 -3.77 2.41
CA THR A 110 -15.69 -2.77 3.14
C THR A 110 -15.00 -2.30 4.43
N ALA A 111 -14.16 -3.12 5.04
CA ALA A 111 -13.33 -2.76 6.19
C ALA A 111 -12.01 -2.05 5.80
N ALA A 112 -11.59 -2.11 4.52
CA ALA A 112 -10.35 -1.50 4.04
C ALA A 112 -10.34 0.03 4.20
N SER A 113 -9.15 0.63 4.18
CA SER A 113 -8.99 2.07 4.32
C SER A 113 -9.64 2.85 3.18
N ASP A 114 -9.90 4.13 3.44
CA ASP A 114 -10.39 5.07 2.43
C ASP A 114 -9.45 5.16 1.22
N TRP A 115 -8.14 4.99 1.41
CA TRP A 115 -7.20 4.90 0.31
C TRP A 115 -7.51 3.69 -0.58
N CYS A 116 -7.60 2.49 -0.01
CA CYS A 116 -7.83 1.25 -0.75
C CYS A 116 -9.17 1.29 -1.50
N GLN A 117 -10.24 1.68 -0.81
CA GLN A 117 -11.57 1.75 -1.43
C GLN A 117 -11.63 2.78 -2.55
N ARG A 118 -10.97 3.93 -2.41
CA ARG A 118 -10.85 4.90 -3.52
C ARG A 118 -10.06 4.33 -4.68
N THR A 119 -8.96 3.62 -4.43
CA THR A 119 -8.16 2.99 -5.48
C THR A 119 -9.00 1.99 -6.28
N VAL A 120 -9.77 1.12 -5.61
CA VAL A 120 -10.73 0.22 -6.28
C VAL A 120 -11.74 1.02 -7.11
N ALA A 121 -12.38 2.00 -6.47
CA ALA A 121 -13.43 2.80 -7.10
C ALA A 121 -12.92 3.69 -8.26
N GLN A 122 -11.62 3.93 -8.40
CA GLN A 122 -11.07 4.83 -9.43
C GLN A 122 -10.29 4.09 -10.52
N SER A 123 -9.61 3.01 -10.16
CA SER A 123 -8.62 2.38 -11.04
C SER A 123 -9.06 1.02 -11.54
N LEU A 124 -9.91 0.30 -10.81
CA LEU A 124 -10.27 -1.07 -11.16
C LEU A 124 -11.56 -1.16 -11.97
N THR A 125 -11.67 -2.24 -12.74
CA THR A 125 -12.80 -2.52 -13.65
C THR A 125 -13.77 -3.56 -13.09
N SER A 126 -13.52 -4.09 -11.89
CA SER A 126 -14.41 -5.07 -11.25
C SER A 126 -15.77 -4.45 -10.90
N TYR A 127 -16.80 -4.84 -11.64
CA TYR A 127 -18.17 -4.37 -11.42
C TYR A 127 -18.76 -4.84 -10.10
N GLU A 128 -18.40 -6.05 -9.66
CA GLU A 128 -18.81 -6.56 -8.36
C GLU A 128 -18.27 -5.69 -7.23
N ALA A 129 -16.98 -5.36 -7.25
CA ALA A 129 -16.36 -4.47 -6.28
C ALA A 129 -16.97 -3.06 -6.35
N LEU A 130 -17.23 -2.53 -7.55
CA LEU A 130 -17.89 -1.23 -7.71
C LEU A 130 -19.33 -1.23 -7.16
N ARG A 131 -20.12 -2.29 -7.38
CA ARG A 131 -21.47 -2.41 -6.82
C ARG A 131 -21.44 -2.41 -5.29
N LEU A 132 -20.54 -3.21 -4.71
CA LEU A 132 -20.36 -3.27 -3.27
C LEU A 132 -19.94 -1.91 -2.68
N LEU A 133 -18.98 -1.22 -3.32
CA LEU A 133 -18.53 0.08 -2.84
C LEU A 133 -19.59 1.18 -3.02
N ALA A 134 -20.46 1.09 -4.04
CA ALA A 134 -21.56 2.02 -4.21
C ALA A 134 -22.59 1.93 -3.06
N SER A 135 -22.87 0.72 -2.56
CA SER A 135 -23.79 0.51 -1.44
C SER A 135 -23.14 0.75 -0.08
N SER A 136 -21.93 0.24 0.10
CA SER A 136 -21.34 -0.01 1.44
C SER A 136 -19.95 0.61 1.61
N GLY A 137 -19.51 1.43 0.65
CA GLY A 137 -18.26 2.19 0.76
C GLY A 137 -18.24 3.03 2.04
N ARG A 138 -17.07 3.09 2.68
CA ARG A 138 -16.86 3.69 3.99
C ARG A 138 -17.21 5.18 4.02
N THR A 139 -16.94 5.90 2.93
CA THR A 139 -17.23 7.32 2.80
C THR A 139 -18.24 7.59 1.67
N GLY A 140 -18.99 8.69 1.79
CA GLY A 140 -19.88 9.14 0.73
C GLY A 140 -19.16 9.38 -0.59
N ARG A 141 -17.90 9.86 -0.55
CA ARG A 141 -17.08 10.06 -1.76
C ARG A 141 -16.80 8.75 -2.48
N VAL A 142 -16.48 7.68 -1.76
CA VAL A 142 -16.26 6.34 -2.35
C VAL A 142 -17.56 5.83 -2.97
N ARG A 143 -18.68 5.89 -2.23
CA ARG A 143 -20.00 5.43 -2.72
C ARG A 143 -20.39 6.13 -4.01
N THR A 144 -20.29 7.46 -4.04
CA THR A 144 -20.61 8.26 -5.22
C THR A 144 -19.68 7.96 -6.39
N ALA A 145 -18.37 7.86 -6.17
CA ALA A 145 -17.42 7.56 -7.24
C ALA A 145 -17.70 6.19 -7.89
N ALA A 146 -17.99 5.17 -7.09
CA ALA A 146 -18.34 3.84 -7.56
C ALA A 146 -19.66 3.85 -8.36
N ALA A 147 -20.70 4.51 -7.85
CA ALA A 147 -21.99 4.65 -8.53
C ALA A 147 -21.87 5.37 -9.88
N VAL A 148 -21.09 6.43 -9.96
CA VAL A 148 -20.84 7.17 -11.22
C VAL A 148 -20.18 6.27 -12.26
N ARG A 149 -19.20 5.45 -11.86
CA ARG A 149 -18.54 4.53 -12.81
C ARG A 149 -19.48 3.45 -13.33
N LEU A 150 -20.34 2.89 -12.48
CA LEU A 150 -21.35 1.92 -12.91
C LEU A 150 -22.27 2.53 -13.98
N ARG A 151 -22.76 3.77 -13.76
CA ARG A 151 -23.64 4.47 -14.70
C ARG A 151 -22.97 4.80 -16.04
N ARG A 152 -21.70 5.22 -16.01
CA ARG A 152 -20.94 5.53 -17.24
C ARG A 152 -20.82 4.32 -18.16
N ARG A 153 -20.81 3.10 -17.62
CA ARG A 153 -20.76 1.88 -18.43
C ARG A 153 -22.11 1.49 -19.01
N THR A 154 -23.21 1.69 -18.29
CA THR A 154 -24.57 1.38 -18.78
C THR A 154 -25.03 2.29 -19.92
N ALA A 155 -24.36 3.43 -20.10
CA ALA A 155 -24.61 4.37 -21.19
C ALA A 155 -23.82 4.05 -22.49
N VAL A 156 -23.05 2.95 -22.50
CA VAL A 156 -22.25 2.44 -23.64
C VAL A 156 -22.76 1.06 -24.04
#